data_AF-A0A348VTV6-F1
#
_entry.id   AF-A0A348VTV6-F1
#
_cell.length_a   1.000
_cell.length_b   1.000
_cell.length_c   1.000
_cell.angle_alpha   90.00
_cell.angle_beta   90.00
_cell.angle_gamma   90.00
#
_symmetry.space_group_name_H-M   'P 1'
#
loop_
_entity.id
_entity.type
_entity.pdbx_description
1 polymer ?
#
loop_
_entity_poly.entity_id
_entity_poly.type
_entity_poly.pdbx_seq_one_letter_code
_entity_poly.pdbx_strand_id
1 'polypeptide(L)'
;MGKVLALLVFILLALASMAGYIFLTGKINAGERQMAAGQIKHDKGQTALDKGKVKLEAGKQELSEGKKEYENAKEGWFLKFADKLLRGGEGFEEAEKKIAEGDKQVAKGEHKVNVGERRLDIGELELSHGMELLRLARGARIACLVGAVFFTALSILLGFWWRRSLSRLFRQTDA
;
A
#
# COMPACT_ATOMS: atom_id res chain seq x y z
N MET A 1 43.49 -31.12 15.67
CA MET A 1 43.18 -29.68 15.55
C MET A 1 42.14 -29.37 14.47
N GLY A 2 42.37 -29.68 13.18
CA GLY A 2 41.46 -29.28 12.08
C GLY A 2 39.98 -29.69 12.22
N LYS A 3 39.68 -30.88 12.76
CA LYS A 3 38.31 -31.38 12.95
C LYS A 3 37.50 -30.58 13.98
N VAL A 4 38.15 -30.12 15.05
CA VAL A 4 37.52 -29.30 16.10
C VAL A 4 37.25 -27.89 15.58
N LEU A 5 38.18 -27.35 14.80
CA LEU A 5 38.03 -26.05 14.15
C LEU A 5 36.84 -26.06 13.17
N ALA A 6 36.67 -27.15 12.40
CA ALA A 6 35.54 -27.32 11.49
C ALA A 6 34.18 -27.35 12.23
N LEU A 7 34.07 -28.08 13.35
CA LEU A 7 32.85 -28.10 14.16
C LEU A 7 32.52 -26.71 14.74
N LEU A 8 33.53 -25.99 15.23
CA LEU A 8 33.36 -24.63 15.72
C LEU A 8 32.83 -23.69 14.64
N VAL A 9 33.35 -23.79 13.41
CA VAL A 9 32.87 -23.00 12.27
C VAL A 9 31.40 -23.29 11.97
N PHE A 10 30.97 -24.55 11.95
CA PHE A 10 29.55 -24.89 11.70
C PHE A 10 28.61 -24.39 12.80
N ILE A 11 29.04 -24.46 14.07
CA ILE A 11 28.27 -23.92 15.20
C ILE A 11 28.13 -22.40 15.08
N LEU A 12 29.22 -21.70 14.76
CA LEU A 12 29.19 -20.25 14.52
C LEU A 12 28.27 -19.89 13.35
N LEU A 13 28.29 -20.68 12.27
CA LEU A 13 27.41 -20.48 11.12
C LEU A 13 25.93 -20.68 11.48
N ALA A 14 25.62 -21.67 12.33
CA ALA A 14 24.28 -21.90 12.84
C ALA A 14 23.80 -20.76 13.74
N LEU A 15 24.67 -20.26 14.64
CA LEU A 15 24.36 -19.11 15.49
C LEU A 15 24.14 -17.83 14.67
N ALA A 16 24.98 -17.57 13.67
CA ALA A 16 24.81 -16.45 12.76
C ALA A 16 23.50 -16.54 11.97
N SER A 17 23.15 -17.75 11.52
CA SER A 17 21.89 -18.02 10.82
C SER A 17 20.66 -17.78 11.72
N MET A 18 20.73 -18.21 12.98
CA MET A 18 19.68 -17.98 13.97
C MET A 18 19.52 -16.50 14.35
N ALA A 19 20.63 -15.78 14.53
CA ALA A 19 20.61 -14.34 14.76
C ALA A 19 19.98 -13.59 13.58
N GLY A 20 20.34 -13.99 12.35
CA GLY A 20 19.73 -13.49 11.12
C GLY A 20 18.21 -13.72 11.09
N TYR A 21 17.76 -14.93 11.44
CA TYR A 21 16.34 -15.28 11.51
C TYR A 21 15.56 -14.38 12.48
N ILE A 22 16.09 -14.16 13.70
CA ILE A 22 15.43 -13.30 14.71
C ILE A 22 15.34 -11.86 14.21
N PHE A 23 16.42 -11.34 13.63
CA PHE A 23 16.45 -9.98 13.08
C PHE A 23 15.47 -9.79 11.92
N LEU A 24 15.46 -10.72 10.97
CA LEU A 24 14.51 -10.74 9.84
C LEU A 24 13.06 -10.83 10.34
N THR A 25 12.78 -11.65 11.35
CA THR A 25 11.45 -11.77 11.94
C THR A 25 10.96 -10.44 12.51
N GLY A 26 11.81 -9.72 13.25
CA GLY A 26 11.48 -8.40 13.78
C GLY A 26 11.13 -7.39 12.67
N LYS A 27 11.95 -7.34 11.61
CA LYS A 27 11.70 -6.45 10.47
C LYS A 27 10.44 -6.81 9.68
N ILE A 28 10.18 -8.09 9.45
CA ILE A 28 8.96 -8.55 8.76
C ILE A 28 7.74 -8.14 9.56
N ASN A 29 7.71 -8.39 10.87
CA ASN A 29 6.57 -8.04 11.72
C ASN A 29 6.33 -6.51 11.75
N ALA A 30 7.40 -5.71 11.79
CA ALA A 30 7.29 -4.25 11.72
C ALA A 30 6.75 -3.80 10.35
N GLY A 31 7.24 -4.38 9.25
CA GLY A 31 6.77 -4.10 7.91
C GLY A 31 5.32 -4.51 7.69
N GLU A 32 4.88 -5.67 8.18
CA GLU A 32 3.49 -6.12 8.11
C GLU A 32 2.54 -5.16 8.83
N ARG A 33 2.93 -4.65 10.02
CA ARG A 33 2.14 -3.63 10.73
C ARG A 33 2.05 -2.32 9.94
N GLN A 34 3.15 -1.89 9.32
CA GLN A 34 3.14 -0.69 8.48
C GLN A 34 2.26 -0.87 7.23
N MET A 35 2.30 -2.04 6.59
CA MET A 35 1.43 -2.37 5.45
C MET A 35 -0.04 -2.40 5.86
N ALA A 36 -0.38 -3.03 6.99
CA ALA A 36 -1.74 -3.05 7.49
C ALA A 36 -2.26 -1.62 7.78
N ALA A 37 -1.42 -0.77 8.40
CA ALA A 37 -1.77 0.62 8.62
C ALA A 37 -1.89 1.42 7.30
N GLY A 38 -1.05 1.11 6.31
CA GLY A 38 -1.10 1.68 4.97
C GLY A 38 -2.39 1.31 4.23
N GLN A 39 -2.78 0.02 4.26
CA GLN A 39 -4.03 -0.47 3.68
C GLN A 39 -5.24 0.23 4.29
N ILE A 40 -5.31 0.33 5.62
CA ILE A 40 -6.41 1.04 6.30
C ILE A 40 -6.50 2.50 5.86
N LYS A 41 -5.35 3.16 5.63
CA LYS A 41 -5.34 4.55 5.13
C LYS A 41 -5.80 4.62 3.67
N HIS A 42 -5.39 3.68 2.83
CA HIS A 42 -5.83 3.58 1.43
C HIS A 42 -7.33 3.36 1.34
N ASP A 43 -7.89 2.38 2.06
CA ASP A 43 -9.33 2.08 2.09
C ASP A 43 -10.16 3.28 2.57
N LYS A 44 -9.68 4.00 3.60
CA LYS A 44 -10.31 5.24 4.08
C LYS A 44 -10.25 6.34 3.02
N GLY A 45 -9.12 6.46 2.32
CA GLY A 45 -8.94 7.41 1.22
C GLY A 45 -9.89 7.12 0.07
N GLN A 46 -10.05 5.86 -0.31
CA GLN A 46 -10.96 5.41 -1.35
C GLN A 46 -12.42 5.69 -0.97
N THR A 47 -12.82 5.35 0.26
CA THR A 47 -14.16 5.68 0.78
C THR A 47 -14.43 7.18 0.76
N ALA A 48 -13.45 8.01 1.12
CA ALA A 48 -13.58 9.45 1.10
C ALA A 48 -13.69 10.00 -0.33
N LEU A 49 -12.94 9.42 -1.28
CA LEU A 49 -12.98 9.76 -2.68
C LEU A 49 -14.34 9.43 -3.31
N ASP A 50 -14.88 8.25 -3.03
CA ASP A 50 -16.19 7.83 -3.51
C ASP A 50 -17.30 8.74 -2.97
N LYS A 51 -17.25 9.09 -1.68
CA LYS A 51 -18.17 10.10 -1.11
C LYS A 51 -18.01 11.47 -1.79
N GLY A 52 -16.79 11.85 -2.14
CA GLY A 52 -16.51 13.07 -2.90
C GLY A 52 -17.11 13.05 -4.30
N LYS A 53 -17.00 11.92 -5.01
CA LYS A 53 -17.61 11.70 -6.33
C LYS A 53 -19.13 11.80 -6.26
N VAL A 54 -19.77 11.12 -5.30
CA VAL A 54 -21.24 11.19 -5.13
C VAL A 54 -21.71 12.63 -4.90
N LYS A 55 -21.01 13.39 -4.04
CA LYS A 55 -21.33 14.81 -3.82
C LYS A 55 -21.13 15.67 -5.06
N LEU A 56 -20.09 15.39 -5.84
CA LEU A 56 -19.81 16.11 -7.07
C LEU A 56 -20.89 15.85 -8.13
N GLU A 57 -21.31 14.61 -8.29
CA GLU A 57 -22.40 14.24 -9.20
C GLU A 57 -23.74 14.85 -8.77
N ALA A 58 -24.05 14.87 -7.46
CA ALA A 58 -25.22 15.58 -6.95
C ALA A 58 -25.18 17.08 -7.27
N GLY A 59 -24.03 17.73 -7.05
CA GLY A 59 -23.85 19.16 -7.39
C GLY A 59 -23.93 19.44 -8.90
N LYS A 60 -23.46 18.53 -9.76
CA LYS A 60 -23.64 18.61 -11.21
C LYS A 60 -25.12 18.52 -11.60
N GLN A 61 -25.86 17.63 -10.96
CA GLN A 61 -27.29 17.46 -11.22
C GLN A 61 -28.08 18.72 -10.82
N GLU A 62 -27.85 19.25 -9.61
CA GLU A 62 -28.45 20.51 -9.16
C GLU A 62 -28.13 21.67 -10.12
N LEU A 63 -26.88 21.78 -10.57
CA LEU A 63 -26.49 22.80 -11.54
C LEU A 63 -27.17 22.62 -12.89
N SER A 64 -27.37 21.38 -13.35
CA SER A 64 -28.08 21.07 -14.59
C SER A 64 -29.56 21.41 -14.50
N GLU A 65 -30.21 21.11 -13.38
CA GLU A 65 -31.60 21.46 -13.09
C GLU A 65 -31.76 22.99 -13.04
N GLY A 66 -30.88 23.70 -12.32
CA GLY A 66 -30.87 25.16 -12.28
C GLY A 66 -30.64 25.82 -13.65
N LYS A 67 -29.81 25.22 -14.52
CA LYS A 67 -29.64 25.64 -15.92
C LYS A 67 -30.93 25.49 -16.72
N LYS A 68 -31.67 24.39 -16.56
CA LYS A 68 -32.96 24.18 -17.24
C LYS A 68 -34.01 25.18 -16.76
N GLU A 69 -34.10 25.43 -15.46
CA GLU A 69 -35.01 26.43 -14.91
C GLU A 69 -34.70 27.83 -15.44
N TYR A 70 -33.40 28.18 -15.54
CA TYR A 70 -32.95 29.43 -16.12
C TYR A 70 -33.35 29.58 -17.60
N GLU A 71 -33.11 28.54 -18.41
CA GLU A 71 -33.50 28.54 -19.83
C GLU A 71 -35.03 28.66 -19.99
N ASN A 72 -35.81 27.90 -19.23
CA ASN A 72 -37.28 27.99 -19.25
C ASN A 72 -37.78 29.39 -18.84
N ALA A 73 -37.17 30.01 -17.81
CA ALA A 73 -37.50 31.36 -17.38
C ALA A 73 -37.13 32.42 -18.43
N LYS A 74 -36.06 32.17 -19.20
CA LYS A 74 -35.59 33.04 -20.29
C LYS A 74 -36.46 32.95 -21.54
N GLU A 75 -37.02 31.77 -21.83
CA GLU A 75 -37.99 31.56 -22.91
C GLU A 75 -39.36 32.20 -22.64
N GLY A 76 -39.75 32.33 -21.36
CA GLY A 76 -40.93 33.09 -20.95
C GLY A 76 -40.80 34.58 -21.25
N TRP A 77 -41.25 35.02 -22.44
CA TRP A 77 -41.20 36.41 -22.89
C TRP A 77 -41.71 37.42 -21.85
N PHE A 78 -42.75 37.05 -21.10
CA PHE A 78 -43.36 37.90 -20.06
C PHE A 78 -42.43 38.14 -18.86
N LEU A 79 -41.72 37.11 -18.39
CA LEU A 79 -40.77 37.21 -17.27
C LEU A 79 -39.51 37.98 -17.67
N LYS A 80 -39.01 37.72 -18.87
CA LYS A 80 -37.87 38.46 -19.43
C LYS A 80 -38.20 39.94 -19.62
N PHE A 81 -39.41 40.26 -20.10
CA PHE A 81 -39.86 41.63 -20.25
C PHE A 81 -40.07 42.30 -18.89
N ALA A 82 -40.69 41.61 -17.92
CA ALA A 82 -40.88 42.11 -16.56
C ALA A 82 -39.55 42.38 -15.84
N ASP A 83 -38.56 41.48 -15.93
CA ASP A 83 -37.24 41.69 -15.32
C ASP A 83 -36.47 42.83 -15.99
N LYS A 84 -36.56 42.95 -17.31
CA LYS A 84 -35.96 44.06 -18.07
C LYS A 84 -36.59 45.41 -17.72
N LEU A 85 -37.89 45.44 -17.43
CA LEU A 85 -38.64 46.65 -17.10
C LEU A 85 -38.53 47.05 -15.62
N LEU A 86 -38.51 46.07 -14.69
CA LEU A 86 -38.50 46.29 -13.24
C LEU A 86 -37.10 46.33 -12.62
N ARG A 87 -36.16 45.56 -13.17
CA ARG A 87 -34.79 45.38 -12.65
C ARG A 87 -33.70 45.69 -13.68
N GLY A 88 -34.07 46.22 -14.85
CA GLY A 88 -33.11 46.52 -15.92
C GLY A 88 -32.44 45.29 -16.56
N GLY A 89 -32.84 44.06 -16.21
CA GLY A 89 -32.22 42.82 -16.67
C GLY A 89 -31.11 42.26 -15.77
N GLU A 90 -30.86 42.88 -14.60
CA GLU A 90 -29.82 42.45 -13.66
C GLU A 90 -30.06 41.04 -13.10
N GLY A 91 -31.31 40.59 -12.99
CA GLY A 91 -31.65 39.28 -12.42
C GLY A 91 -31.16 38.11 -13.28
N PHE A 92 -31.31 38.20 -14.60
CA PHE A 92 -30.81 37.18 -15.52
C PHE A 92 -29.28 37.18 -15.63
N GLU A 93 -28.63 38.34 -15.52
CA GLU A 93 -27.17 38.45 -15.54
C GLU A 93 -26.54 37.91 -14.26
N GLU A 94 -27.18 38.12 -13.10
CA GLU A 94 -26.76 37.53 -11.82
C GLU A 94 -26.92 36.01 -11.81
N ALA A 95 -28.02 35.49 -12.39
CA ALA A 95 -28.21 34.05 -12.55
C ALA A 95 -27.19 33.41 -13.50
N GLU A 96 -26.85 34.06 -14.61
CA GLU A 96 -25.79 33.61 -15.52
C GLU A 96 -24.41 33.58 -14.83
N LYS A 97 -24.10 34.61 -14.02
CA LYS A 97 -22.89 34.63 -13.18
C LYS A 97 -22.88 33.48 -12.17
N LYS A 98 -24.01 33.19 -11.50
CA LYS A 98 -24.13 32.06 -10.55
C LYS A 98 -23.93 30.72 -11.24
N ILE A 99 -24.48 30.52 -12.44
CA ILE A 99 -24.29 29.31 -13.24
C ILE A 99 -22.81 29.15 -13.63
N ALA A 100 -22.17 30.20 -14.13
CA ALA A 100 -20.75 30.18 -14.49
C ALA A 100 -19.84 29.90 -13.29
N GLU A 101 -20.19 30.42 -12.11
CA GLU A 101 -19.49 30.12 -10.87
C GLU A 101 -19.70 28.67 -10.42
N GLY A 102 -20.92 28.13 -10.57
CA GLY A 102 -21.23 26.72 -10.36
C GLY A 102 -20.41 25.79 -11.26
N ASP A 103 -20.31 26.09 -12.56
CA ASP A 103 -19.48 25.34 -13.50
C ASP A 103 -17.99 25.35 -13.09
N LYS A 104 -17.48 26.49 -12.64
CA LYS A 104 -16.12 26.59 -12.10
C LYS A 104 -15.94 25.74 -10.82
N GLN A 105 -16.95 25.66 -9.96
CA GLN A 105 -16.91 24.83 -8.76
C GLN A 105 -16.90 23.34 -9.11
N VAL A 106 -17.72 22.91 -10.06
CA VAL A 106 -17.73 21.53 -10.58
C VAL A 106 -16.38 21.16 -11.17
N ALA A 107 -15.82 21.99 -12.06
CA ALA A 107 -14.50 21.75 -12.65
C ALA A 107 -13.38 21.64 -11.60
N LYS A 108 -13.41 22.49 -10.56
CA LYS A 108 -12.50 22.37 -9.41
C LYS A 108 -12.72 21.07 -8.63
N GLY A 109 -13.96 20.63 -8.47
CA GLY A 109 -14.33 19.37 -7.85
C GLY A 109 -13.81 18.16 -8.62
N GLU A 110 -14.01 18.13 -9.93
CA GLU A 110 -13.50 17.09 -10.83
C GLU A 110 -11.96 17.00 -10.77
N HIS A 111 -11.28 18.14 -10.81
CA HIS A 111 -9.83 18.18 -10.66
C HIS A 111 -9.41 17.57 -9.31
N LYS A 112 -10.09 17.90 -8.20
CA LYS A 112 -9.77 17.35 -6.89
C LYS A 112 -9.96 15.83 -6.85
N VAL A 113 -11.03 15.32 -7.46
CA VAL A 113 -11.27 13.87 -7.58
C VAL A 113 -10.14 13.20 -8.37
N ASN A 114 -9.80 13.72 -9.55
CA ASN A 114 -8.72 13.16 -10.38
C ASN A 114 -7.36 13.15 -9.66
N VAL A 115 -7.03 14.23 -8.94
CA VAL A 115 -5.81 14.26 -8.10
C VAL A 115 -5.88 13.24 -6.97
N GLY A 116 -7.05 13.06 -6.37
CA GLY A 116 -7.29 12.04 -5.35
C GLY A 116 -7.09 10.62 -5.89
N GLU A 117 -7.64 10.32 -7.08
CA GLU A 117 -7.48 9.03 -7.74
C GLU A 117 -6.02 8.73 -8.02
N ARG A 118 -5.28 9.67 -8.63
CA ARG A 118 -3.84 9.49 -8.86
C ARG A 118 -3.06 9.26 -7.58
N ARG A 119 -3.42 9.90 -6.48
CA ARG A 119 -2.78 9.66 -5.17
C ARG A 119 -3.09 8.25 -4.65
N LEU A 120 -4.30 7.74 -4.85
CA LEU A 120 -4.65 6.38 -4.46
C LEU A 120 -3.92 5.34 -5.32
N ASP A 121 -3.81 5.56 -6.64
CA ASP A 121 -3.08 4.68 -7.54
C ASP A 121 -1.59 4.60 -7.16
N ILE A 122 -0.96 5.74 -6.87
CA ILE A 122 0.43 5.78 -6.39
C ILE A 122 0.56 5.02 -5.07
N GLY A 123 -0.37 5.24 -4.12
CA GLY A 123 -0.38 4.54 -2.85
C GLY A 123 -0.56 3.03 -2.99
N GLU A 124 -1.38 2.57 -3.93
CA GLU A 124 -1.58 1.15 -4.25
C GLU A 124 -0.30 0.52 -4.82
N LEU A 125 0.41 1.26 -5.68
CA LEU A 125 1.67 0.82 -6.26
C LEU A 125 2.78 0.71 -5.20
N GLU A 126 2.84 1.64 -4.25
CA GLU A 126 3.73 1.60 -3.09
C GLU A 126 3.42 0.42 -2.16
N LEU A 127 2.13 0.16 -1.89
CA LEU A 127 1.69 -1.00 -1.11
C LEU A 127 2.07 -2.31 -1.80
N SER A 128 1.91 -2.39 -3.12
CA SER A 128 2.28 -3.56 -3.93
C SER A 128 3.78 -3.84 -3.86
N HIS A 129 4.62 -2.81 -4.04
CA HIS A 129 6.06 -2.93 -3.87
C HIS A 129 6.45 -3.35 -2.44
N GLY A 130 5.79 -2.78 -1.42
CA GLY A 130 6.00 -3.15 -0.03
C GLY A 130 5.67 -4.61 0.26
N MET A 131 4.60 -5.13 -0.36
CA MET A 131 4.22 -6.55 -0.28
C MET A 131 5.25 -7.47 -0.93
N GLU A 132 5.81 -7.10 -2.08
CA GLU A 132 6.88 -7.87 -2.72
C GLU A 132 8.15 -7.92 -1.86
N LEU A 133 8.56 -6.79 -1.28
CA LEU A 133 9.69 -6.71 -0.35
C LEU A 133 9.46 -7.61 0.88
N LEU A 134 8.25 -7.60 1.46
CA LEU A 134 7.90 -8.51 2.55
C LEU A 134 7.90 -9.98 2.12
N ARG A 135 7.52 -10.28 0.88
CA ARG A 135 7.58 -11.64 0.33
C ARG A 135 9.02 -12.12 0.21
N LEU A 136 9.92 -11.29 -0.32
CA LEU A 136 11.35 -11.58 -0.39
C LEU A 136 11.96 -11.75 1.00
N ALA A 137 11.62 -10.88 1.95
CA ALA A 137 12.07 -10.99 3.34
C ALA A 137 11.59 -12.29 4.00
N ARG A 138 10.35 -12.72 3.74
CA ARG A 138 9.84 -14.03 4.19
C ARG A 138 10.62 -15.19 3.56
N GLY A 139 10.95 -15.10 2.27
CA GLY A 139 11.81 -16.07 1.61
C GLY A 139 13.19 -16.18 2.27
N ALA A 140 13.84 -15.05 2.54
CA ALA A 140 15.11 -15.00 3.24
C ALA A 140 15.03 -15.58 4.66
N ARG A 141 13.95 -15.31 5.39
CA ARG A 141 13.70 -15.90 6.72
C ARG A 141 13.62 -17.42 6.66
N ILE A 142 12.92 -17.99 5.68
CA ILE A 142 12.83 -19.44 5.50
C ILE A 142 14.20 -20.02 5.12
N ALA A 143 14.95 -19.35 4.24
CA ALA A 143 16.29 -19.77 3.86
C ALA A 143 17.25 -19.79 5.07
N CYS A 144 17.20 -18.78 5.95
CA CYS A 144 17.94 -18.80 7.22
C CYS A 144 17.51 -19.97 8.11
N LEU A 145 16.20 -20.23 8.24
CA LEU A 145 15.72 -21.35 9.06
C LEU A 145 16.20 -22.71 8.53
N VAL A 146 16.09 -22.94 7.22
CA VAL A 146 16.58 -24.16 6.57
C VAL A 146 18.10 -24.27 6.70
N GLY A 147 18.82 -23.17 6.51
CA GLY A 147 20.28 -23.13 6.70
C GLY A 147 20.69 -23.49 8.12
N ALA A 148 20.05 -22.94 9.14
CA ALA A 148 20.32 -23.27 10.54
C ALA A 148 20.09 -24.76 10.85
N VAL A 149 19.00 -25.33 10.34
CA VAL A 149 18.71 -26.77 10.48
C VAL A 149 19.74 -27.62 9.73
N PHE A 150 20.12 -27.20 8.53
CA PHE A 150 21.13 -27.90 7.72
C PHE A 150 22.50 -27.91 8.39
N PHE A 151 22.98 -26.77 8.89
CA PHE A 151 24.29 -26.68 9.55
C PHE A 151 24.31 -27.43 10.88
N THR A 152 23.22 -27.44 11.63
CA THR A 152 23.13 -28.23 12.87
C THR A 152 23.12 -29.74 12.57
N ALA A 153 22.35 -30.20 11.58
CA ALA A 153 22.34 -31.60 11.16
C ALA A 153 23.72 -32.06 10.65
N LEU A 154 24.38 -31.25 9.82
CA LEU A 154 25.71 -31.55 9.29
C LEU A 154 26.77 -31.64 10.41
N SER A 155 26.71 -30.75 11.40
CA SER A 155 27.58 -30.77 12.57
C SER A 155 27.43 -32.07 13.38
N ILE A 156 26.19 -32.51 13.60
CA ILE A 156 25.89 -33.78 14.30
C ILE A 156 26.44 -34.98 13.52
N LEU A 157 26.21 -35.03 12.20
CA LEU A 157 26.70 -36.11 11.33
C LEU A 157 28.23 -36.18 11.32
N LEU A 158 28.92 -35.05 11.13
CA LEU A 158 30.38 -34.98 11.17
C LEU A 158 30.94 -35.39 12.53
N GLY A 159 30.31 -34.94 13.62
CA GLY A 159 30.65 -35.35 14.97
C GLY A 159 30.58 -36.86 15.16
N PHE A 160 29.49 -37.49 14.71
CA PHE A 160 29.30 -38.94 14.80
C PHE A 160 30.29 -39.71 13.91
N TRP A 161 30.51 -39.25 12.68
CA TRP A 161 31.39 -39.90 11.72
C TRP A 161 32.86 -39.86 12.15
N TRP A 162 33.33 -38.72 12.66
CA TRP A 162 34.69 -38.62 13.20
C TRP A 162 34.87 -39.40 14.49
N ARG A 163 33.87 -39.46 15.38
CA ARG A 163 33.89 -40.32 16.57
C ARG A 163 34.02 -41.80 16.20
N ARG A 164 33.29 -42.25 15.17
CA ARG A 164 33.32 -43.64 14.67
C ARG A 164 34.59 -43.98 13.87
N SER A 165 35.26 -42.99 13.30
CA SER A 165 36.57 -43.16 12.65
C SER A 165 37.69 -43.30 13.68
N LEU A 166 37.68 -42.50 14.75
CA LEU A 166 38.62 -42.60 15.86
C LEU A 166 38.49 -43.94 16.61
N SER A 167 37.28 -44.44 16.83
CA SER A 167 37.09 -45.75 17.49
C SER A 167 37.62 -46.94 16.67
N ARG A 168 37.63 -46.83 15.33
CA ARG A 168 38.21 -47.86 14.46
C ARG A 168 39.74 -47.86 14.48
N LEU A 169 40.36 -46.67 14.53
CA LEU A 169 41.81 -46.53 14.61
C LEU A 169 42.36 -47.03 15.95
N PHE A 170 41.69 -46.72 17.07
CA PHE A 170 42.09 -47.24 18.38
C PHE A 170 41.99 -48.77 18.49
N ARG A 171 40.97 -49.40 17.87
CA ARG A 171 40.84 -50.86 17.84
C ARG A 171 41.93 -51.56 17.01
N GLN A 172 42.61 -50.85 16.10
CA GLN A 172 43.66 -51.41 15.25
C GLN A 172 45.06 -51.33 15.89
N THR A 173 45.22 -50.52 16.94
CA THR A 173 46.45 -50.43 17.74
C THR A 173 46.48 -51.37 18.95
N ASP A 174 45.35 -52.00 19.27
CA ASP A 174 45.21 -52.96 20.39
C ASP A 174 45.25 -54.44 19.94
N ALA A 175 45.65 -54.72 18.69
CA ALA A 175 45.85 -56.07 18.12
C ALA A 175 47.30 -56.21 17.64
#